data_AF-A0A6B3RYH9-F1
#
_entry.id   AF-A0A6B3RYH9-F1
#
_cell.length_a   1.000
_cell.length_b   1.000
_cell.length_c   1.000
_cell.angle_alpha   90.00
_cell.angle_beta   90.00
_cell.angle_gamma   90.00
#
_symmetry.space_group_name_H-M   'P 1'
#
loop_
_entity.id
_entity.type
_entity.pdbx_description
1 polymer ?
#
loop_
_entity_poly.entity_id
_entity_poly.type
_entity_poly.pdbx_seq_one_letter_code
_entity_poly.pdbx_strand_id
1 'polypeptide(L)'
;MKSILVASDLSSRSKPAVQRAVQLAEGSGAALCVLHVVEDDLLEDRMRHEIRSAEDYLTDQVAGFGKPPACDVAVAMGHAFHVIGE
;
A
#
# COMPACT_ATOMS: atom_id res chain seq x y z
N MET A 1 1.98 14.77 -14.45
CA MET A 1 1.19 13.60 -14.02
C MET A 1 1.03 13.71 -12.51
N LYS A 2 -0.19 13.56 -11.95
CA LYS A 2 -0.38 13.59 -10.49
C LYS A 2 -0.36 12.15 -9.98
N SER A 3 0.32 11.92 -8.86
CA SER A 3 0.38 10.62 -8.18
C SER A 3 -0.07 10.79 -6.74
N ILE A 4 -0.65 9.72 -6.19
CA ILE A 4 -1.04 9.61 -4.79
C ILE A 4 -0.32 8.40 -4.21
N LEU A 5 0.41 8.61 -3.12
CA LEU A 5 0.93 7.54 -2.29
C LEU A 5 0.05 7.42 -1.05
N VAL A 6 -0.33 6.19 -0.70
CA VAL A 6 -0.93 5.90 0.61
C VAL A 6 -0.15 4.78 1.28
N ALA A 7 0.30 5.04 2.50
CA ALA A 7 0.92 4.03 3.33
C ALA A 7 -0.15 3.29 4.15
N SER A 8 0.03 1.97 4.30
CA SER A 8 -0.81 1.13 5.15
C SER A 8 0.06 0.31 6.09
N ASP A 9 -0.27 0.33 7.38
CA ASP A 9 0.26 -0.58 8.40
C ASP A 9 -0.61 -1.84 8.54
N LEU A 10 -1.46 -2.13 7.55
CA LEU A 10 -2.44 -3.24 7.50
C LEU A 10 -3.50 -3.21 8.61
N SER A 11 -3.50 -2.19 9.47
CA SER A 11 -4.46 -2.07 10.54
C SER A 11 -5.84 -1.67 10.02
N SER A 12 -6.88 -1.96 10.80
CA SER A 12 -8.22 -1.44 10.52
C SER A 12 -8.27 0.10 10.53
N ARG A 13 -7.31 0.76 11.17
CA ARG A 13 -7.23 2.23 11.28
C ARG A 13 -6.70 2.88 10.00
N SER A 14 -5.85 2.20 9.23
CA SER A 14 -5.35 2.70 7.94
C SER A 14 -6.35 2.50 6.81
N LYS A 15 -7.29 1.56 6.95
CA LYS A 15 -8.31 1.23 5.93
C LYS A 15 -9.06 2.45 5.36
N PRO A 16 -9.56 3.42 6.15
CA PRO A 16 -10.22 4.61 5.61
C PRO A 16 -9.28 5.50 4.77
N ALA A 17 -7.98 5.53 5.08
CA ALA A 17 -7.00 6.28 4.31
C ALA A 17 -6.79 5.63 2.92
N VAL A 18 -6.69 4.31 2.86
CA VAL A 18 -6.60 3.56 1.60
C VAL A 18 -7.86 3.77 0.75
N GLN A 19 -9.04 3.64 1.35
CA GLN A 19 -10.31 3.90 0.66
C GLN A 19 -10.36 5.32 0.09
N ARG A 20 -9.92 6.32 0.88
CA ARG A 20 -9.92 7.72 0.43
C ARG A 20 -8.94 7.95 -0.72
N ALA A 21 -7.77 7.33 -0.67
CA ALA A 21 -6.76 7.43 -1.73
C ALA A 21 -7.27 6.85 -3.06
N VAL A 22 -7.96 5.71 -3.01
CA VAL A 22 -8.63 5.11 -4.19
C VAL A 22 -9.63 6.09 -4.81
N GLN A 23 -10.54 6.63 -4.01
CA GLN A 23 -11.56 7.57 -4.51
C GLN A 23 -10.94 8.86 -5.09
N LEU A 24 -9.86 9.35 -4.48
CA LEU A 24 -9.13 10.52 -4.99
C LEU A 24 -8.45 10.22 -6.31
N ALA A 25 -7.81 9.06 -6.43
CA ALA A 25 -7.14 8.63 -7.66
C ALA A 25 -8.13 8.46 -8.82
N GLU A 26 -9.26 7.77 -8.58
CA GLU A 26 -10.35 7.63 -9.55
C GLU A 26 -10.91 8.99 -9.99
N GLY A 27 -11.29 9.85 -9.04
CA GLY A 27 -11.94 11.12 -9.34
C GLY A 27 -11.02 12.16 -9.99
N SER A 28 -9.71 12.06 -9.77
CA SER A 28 -8.72 13.01 -10.33
C SER A 28 -7.93 12.47 -11.51
N GLY A 29 -8.07 11.19 -11.83
CA GLY A 29 -7.26 10.51 -12.83
C GLY A 29 -5.79 10.33 -12.42
N ALA A 30 -5.47 10.43 -11.12
CA ALA A 30 -4.12 10.24 -10.62
C ALA A 30 -3.74 8.76 -10.56
N ALA A 31 -2.45 8.45 -10.72
CA ALA A 31 -1.93 7.11 -10.41
C ALA A 31 -1.88 6.91 -8.89
N LEU A 32 -2.24 5.72 -8.43
CA LEU A 32 -2.20 5.33 -7.03
C LEU A 32 -1.04 4.37 -6.75
N CYS A 33 -0.28 4.61 -5.69
CA CYS A 33 0.62 3.64 -5.09
C CYS A 33 0.16 3.36 -3.66
N VAL A 34 -0.04 2.09 -3.34
CA VAL A 34 -0.33 1.60 -1.98
C VAL A 34 0.91 0.91 -1.45
N LEU A 35 1.50 1.48 -0.40
CA LEU A 35 2.76 1.03 0.16
C LEU A 35 2.55 0.42 1.55
N HIS A 36 3.09 -0.77 1.75
CA HIS A 36 3.35 -1.31 3.08
C HIS A 36 4.85 -1.42 3.31
N VAL A 37 5.27 -1.25 4.56
CA VAL A 37 6.67 -1.40 4.96
C VAL A 37 6.75 -2.49 6.01
N VAL A 38 7.60 -3.48 5.76
CA VAL A 38 7.92 -4.56 6.68
C VAL A 38 9.24 -4.22 7.37
N GLU A 39 9.29 -4.35 8.69
CA GLU A 39 10.53 -4.18 9.46
C GLU A 39 11.58 -5.21 9.03
N ASP A 40 12.85 -4.83 8.99
CA ASP A 40 13.95 -5.62 8.43
C ASP A 40 14.56 -6.65 9.42
N ASP A 41 13.84 -6.98 10.48
CA ASP A 41 14.30 -7.83 11.59
C ASP A 41 13.83 -9.30 11.49
N LEU A 42 13.13 -9.66 10.42
CA LEU A 42 12.58 -11.01 10.20
C LEU A 42 13.55 -11.94 9.47
N LEU A 43 13.46 -13.24 9.77
CA LEU A 43 14.13 -14.30 9.00
C LEU A 43 13.61 -14.32 7.55
N GLU A 44 14.46 -14.66 6.58
CA GLU A 44 14.16 -14.57 5.14
C GLU A 44 12.89 -15.31 4.68
N ASP A 45 12.64 -16.52 5.19
CA ASP A 45 11.42 -17.27 4.85
C ASP A 45 10.15 -16.60 5.37
N ARG A 46 10.23 -16.07 6.59
CA ARG A 46 9.12 -15.33 7.21
C ARG A 46 8.89 -14.02 6.48
N MET A 47 9.96 -13.31 6.14
CA MET A 47 9.92 -12.06 5.36
C MET A 47 9.18 -12.25 4.04
N ARG A 48 9.54 -13.29 3.26
CA ARG A 48 8.88 -13.59 1.99
C ARG A 48 7.39 -13.89 2.15
N HIS A 49 7.02 -14.57 3.23
CA HIS A 49 5.62 -14.84 3.52
C HIS A 49 4.84 -13.58 3.89
N GLU A 50 5.40 -12.72 4.74
CA GLU A 50 4.80 -11.44 5.12
C GLU A 50 4.61 -10.52 3.92
N ILE A 51 5.62 -10.39 3.06
CA ILE A 51 5.55 -9.59 1.82
C ILE A 51 4.38 -10.05 0.96
N ARG A 52 4.32 -11.36 0.66
CA ARG A 52 3.26 -11.92 -0.19
C ARG A 52 1.88 -11.74 0.43
N SER A 53 1.74 -12.01 1.73
CA SER A 53 0.46 -11.85 2.42
C SER A 53 -0.01 -10.40 2.44
N ALA A 54 0.91 -9.44 2.57
CA ALA A 54 0.60 -8.02 2.53
C ALA A 54 0.21 -7.55 1.13
N GLU A 55 0.91 -8.01 0.09
CA GLU A 55 0.56 -7.74 -1.31
C GLU A 55 -0.85 -8.24 -1.65
N ASP A 56 -1.15 -9.51 -1.30
CA ASP A 56 -2.46 -10.12 -1.54
C ASP A 56 -3.57 -9.34 -0.80
N TYR A 57 -3.36 -9.04 0.49
CA TYR A 57 -4.32 -8.29 1.30
C TYR A 57 -4.62 -6.89 0.76
N LEU A 58 -3.58 -6.14 0.37
CA LEU A 58 -3.73 -4.79 -0.14
C LEU A 58 -4.36 -4.77 -1.53
N THR A 59 -4.02 -5.74 -2.38
CA THR A 59 -4.64 -5.90 -3.70
C THR A 59 -6.14 -6.14 -3.58
N ASP A 60 -6.55 -7.07 -2.71
CA ASP A 60 -7.96 -7.35 -2.43
C ASP A 60 -8.67 -6.14 -1.81
N GLN A 61 -8.01 -5.44 -0.88
CA GLN A 61 -8.56 -4.25 -0.25
C GLN A 61 -8.84 -3.14 -1.26
N VAL A 62 -7.89 -2.85 -2.15
CA VAL A 62 -8.05 -1.82 -3.19
C VAL A 62 -9.14 -2.19 -4.18
N ALA A 63 -9.16 -3.45 -4.63
CA ALA A 63 -10.21 -3.95 -5.54
C ALA A 63 -11.62 -3.82 -4.94
N GLY A 64 -11.74 -3.94 -3.61
CA GLY A 64 -13.00 -3.72 -2.88
C GLY A 64 -13.44 -2.26 -2.76
N PHE A 65 -12.57 -1.28 -3.04
CA PHE A 65 -12.88 0.15 -2.93
C PHE A 65 -13.13 0.86 -4.25
N GLY A 66 -12.51 0.39 -5.34
CA GLY A 66 -12.63 1.03 -6.64
C GLY A 66 -11.61 0.51 -7.66
N LYS A 67 -11.59 1.15 -8.82
CA LYS A 67 -10.72 0.89 -9.96
C LYS A 67 -10.10 2.21 -10.45
N PRO A 68 -9.05 2.71 -9.77
CA PRO A 68 -8.29 3.87 -10.25
C PRO A 68 -7.62 3.55 -11.60
N PRO A 69 -7.27 4.57 -12.40
CA PRO A 69 -6.74 4.37 -13.76
C PRO A 69 -5.40 3.63 -13.80
N ALA A 70 -4.59 3.80 -12.76
CA ALA A 70 -3.37 3.03 -12.51
C ALA A 70 -3.24 2.81 -11.00
N CYS A 71 -2.88 1.60 -10.59
CA CYS A 71 -2.66 1.22 -9.20
C CYS A 71 -1.51 0.24 -9.08
N ASP A 72 -0.51 0.62 -8.28
CA ASP A 72 0.58 -0.26 -7.88
C ASP A 72 0.44 -0.57 -6.39
N VAL A 73 0.60 -1.84 -6.04
CA VAL A 73 0.76 -2.30 -4.65
C VAL A 73 2.22 -2.65 -4.48
N ALA A 74 2.86 -2.05 -3.48
CA ALA A 74 4.27 -2.26 -3.19
C ALA A 74 4.45 -2.62 -1.71
N VAL A 75 5.30 -3.60 -1.45
CA VAL A 75 5.77 -3.90 -0.10
C VAL A 75 7.28 -3.72 -0.07
N ALA A 76 7.74 -2.80 0.77
CA ALA A 76 9.15 -2.48 0.94
C ALA A 76 9.63 -2.95 2.31
N MET A 77 10.95 -3.07 2.45
CA MET A 77 11.60 -3.42 3.72
C MET A 77 12.31 -2.21 4.31
N GLY A 78 12.33 -2.13 5.64
CA GLY A 78 13.09 -1.15 6.40
C GLY A 78 12.21 -0.35 7.37
N HIS A 79 12.75 0.75 7.86
CA HIS A 79 12.04 1.59 8.83
C HIS A 79 11.01 2.48 8.12
N ALA A 80 9.73 2.33 8.48
CA ALA A 80 8.61 2.97 7.76
C ALA A 80 8.77 4.48 7.54
N PHE A 81 9.32 5.21 8.52
CA PHE A 81 9.56 6.65 8.40
C PHE A 81 10.47 7.01 7.22
N HIS A 82 11.57 6.28 7.03
CA HIS A 82 12.52 6.54 5.96
C HIS A 82 11.95 6.09 4.62
N VAL A 83 11.36 4.89 4.57
CA VAL A 83 10.82 4.32 3.33
C VAL A 83 9.65 5.13 2.76
N ILE A 84 8.84 5.78 3.60
CA ILE A 84 7.71 6.60 3.15
C ILE A 84 8.14 8.03 2.84
N GLY A 85 9.11 8.57 3.57
CA GLY A 85 9.44 10.00 3.58
C GLY A 85 10.64 10.43 2.73
N GLU A 86 11.50 9.50 2.32
CA GLU A 86 12.75 9.75 1.57
C GLU A 86 12.68 9.18 0.15
#